data_AF-A0A9D6K7U2-F1
#
_entry.id   AF-A0A9D6K7U2-F1
#
_cell.length_a   1.000
_cell.length_b   1.000
_cell.length_c   1.000
_cell.angle_alpha   90.00
_cell.angle_beta   90.00
_cell.angle_gamma   90.00
#
_symmetry.space_group_name_H-M   'P 1'
#
loop_
_entity.id
_entity.type
_entity.pdbx_description
1 polymer ?
#
loop_
_entity_poly.entity_id
_entity_poly.type
_entity_poly.pdbx_seq_one_letter_code
_entity_poly.pdbx_strand_id
1 'polypeptide(L)'
;LDRIHHLILPVFVLGFIGIGSLIRQMRSNFIEVMRQPYATTARAKGLPEQLVVWKHIFPNAINPLITLLGFEIASLLSGAALTEIVFSWPGLGRLMLEAVTSYDLYLVMGSLFMGTILLIIGNLIADILLAFMDPRIKLG
;
A
#
# COMPACT_ATOMS: atom_id res chain seq x y z
N LEU A 1 -3.31 0.49 -33.99
CA LEU A 1 -2.30 -0.47 -33.50
C LEU A 1 -1.02 0.24 -33.03
N ASP A 2 -0.54 1.28 -33.74
CA ASP A 2 0.70 2.01 -33.40
C ASP A 2 0.74 2.74 -32.05
N ARG A 3 -0.41 3.22 -31.54
CA ARG A 3 -0.45 3.94 -30.24
C ARG A 3 -0.10 3.08 -29.03
N ILE A 4 -0.40 1.77 -29.08
CA ILE A 4 -0.10 0.84 -27.98
C ILE A 4 1.40 0.53 -27.95
N HIS A 5 2.04 0.36 -29.11
CA HIS A 5 3.49 0.16 -29.19
C HIS A 5 4.31 1.37 -28.74
N HIS A 6 3.82 2.58 -29.00
CA HIS A 6 4.48 3.82 -28.55
C HIS A 6 4.26 4.12 -27.06
N LEU A 7 3.29 3.48 -26.40
CA LEU A 7 3.05 3.60 -24.96
C LEU A 7 3.83 2.56 -24.15
N ILE A 8 4.25 1.45 -24.74
CA ILE A 8 5.03 0.41 -24.04
C ILE A 8 6.35 0.95 -23.52
N LEU A 9 7.11 1.69 -24.33
CA LEU A 9 8.45 2.20 -23.95
C LEU A 9 8.37 3.25 -22.82
N PRO A 10 7.49 4.27 -22.88
CA PRO A 10 7.30 5.23 -21.78
C PRO A 10 6.78 4.58 -20.51
N VAL A 11 5.83 3.64 -20.60
CA VAL A 11 5.29 2.95 -19.42
C VAL A 11 6.35 2.05 -18.78
N PHE A 12 7.18 1.37 -19.58
CA PHE A 12 8.30 0.58 -19.05
C PHE A 12 9.34 1.47 -18.38
N VAL A 13 9.74 2.57 -19.00
CA VAL A 13 10.74 3.50 -18.46
C VAL A 13 10.23 4.18 -17.18
N LEU A 14 8.99 4.68 -17.20
CA LEU A 14 8.34 5.29 -16.02
C LEU A 14 8.12 4.27 -14.89
N GLY A 15 7.70 3.04 -15.22
CA GLY A 15 7.55 1.96 -14.26
C GLY A 15 8.87 1.52 -13.63
N PHE A 16 9.95 1.43 -14.42
CA PHE A 16 11.28 1.05 -13.92
C PHE A 16 11.89 2.09 -12.98
N ILE A 17 11.63 3.38 -13.19
CA ILE A 17 12.14 4.44 -12.31
C ILE A 17 11.57 4.30 -10.89
N GLY A 18 10.28 3.99 -10.76
CA GLY A 18 9.64 3.73 -9.47
C GLY A 18 10.16 2.45 -8.79
N ILE A 19 10.31 1.38 -9.57
CA ILE A 19 10.81 0.08 -9.09
C ILE A 19 12.26 0.18 -8.61
N GLY A 20 13.11 0.96 -9.27
CA GLY A 20 14.51 1.14 -8.88
C GLY A 20 14.67 1.74 -7.47
N SER A 21 13.84 2.73 -7.12
CA SER A 21 13.84 3.32 -5.77
C SER A 21 13.36 2.33 -4.71
N LEU A 22 12.29 1.58 -5.04
CA LEU A 22 11.74 0.54 -4.17
C LEU A 22 12.72 -0.59 -3.90
N ILE A 23 13.37 -1.12 -4.95
CA ILE A 23 14.39 -2.16 -4.81
C ILE A 23 15.55 -1.66 -3.97
N ARG A 24 16.03 -0.42 -4.22
CA ARG A 24 17.12 0.17 -3.44
C ARG A 24 16.75 0.29 -1.95
N GLN A 25 15.55 0.75 -1.66
CA GLN A 25 15.06 0.92 -0.30
C GLN A 25 14.87 -0.44 0.40
N MET A 26 14.32 -1.43 -0.30
CA MET A 26 14.20 -2.80 0.20
C MET A 26 15.57 -3.41 0.48
N ARG A 27 16.53 -3.25 -0.43
CA ARG A 27 17.88 -3.79 -0.27
C ARG A 27 18.61 -3.14 0.91
N SER A 28 18.43 -1.83 1.09
CA SER A 28 18.97 -1.09 2.24
C SER A 28 18.42 -1.61 3.57
N ASN A 29 17.09 -1.75 3.67
CA ASN A 29 16.44 -2.30 4.86
C ASN A 29 16.88 -3.74 5.13
N PHE A 30 16.99 -4.57 4.10
CA PHE A 30 17.47 -5.95 4.26
C PHE A 30 18.89 -6.01 4.84
N ILE A 31 19.80 -5.15 4.38
CA ILE A 31 21.18 -5.06 4.89
C ILE A 31 21.20 -4.59 6.35
N GLU A 32 20.36 -3.62 6.69
CA GLU A 32 20.27 -3.06 8.03
C GLU A 32 19.71 -4.08 9.03
N VAL A 33 18.67 -4.81 8.64
CA VAL A 33 18.05 -5.90 9.40
C VAL A 33 19.03 -7.08 9.59
N MET A 34 19.82 -7.42 8.56
CA MET A 34 20.87 -8.44 8.66
C MET A 34 21.98 -8.10 9.67
N ARG A 35 22.22 -6.80 9.91
CA ARG A 35 23.23 -6.32 10.87
C ARG A 35 22.72 -6.26 12.30
N GLN A 36 21.45 -6.54 12.55
CA GLN A 36 20.89 -6.44 13.88
C GLN A 36 21.35 -7.58 14.81
N PRO A 37 21.51 -7.32 16.12
CA PRO A 37 22.04 -8.28 17.08
C PRO A 37 21.31 -9.63 17.11
N TYR A 38 19.99 -9.65 16.85
CA TYR A 38 19.22 -10.90 16.81
C TYR A 38 19.59 -11.79 15.62
N ALA A 39 19.98 -11.22 14.48
CA ALA A 39 20.41 -11.97 13.31
C ALA A 39 21.77 -12.62 13.57
N THR A 40 22.69 -11.87 14.20
CA THR A 40 24.00 -12.38 14.63
C THR A 40 23.86 -13.47 15.71
N THR A 41 22.93 -13.29 16.65
CA THR A 41 22.65 -14.28 17.71
C THR A 41 22.05 -15.56 17.14
N ALA A 42 21.16 -15.46 16.15
CA ALA A 42 20.60 -16.62 15.46
C ALA A 42 21.67 -17.40 14.68
N ARG A 43 22.63 -16.71 14.03
CA ARG A 43 23.79 -17.38 13.42
C ARG A 43 24.70 -18.03 14.45
N ALA A 44 24.97 -17.35 15.56
CA ALA A 44 25.81 -17.87 16.64
C ALA A 44 25.22 -19.12 17.32
N LYS A 45 23.90 -19.30 17.28
CA LYS A 45 23.19 -20.52 17.72
C LYS A 45 23.29 -21.69 16.73
N GLY A 46 23.96 -21.53 15.59
CA GLY A 46 24.14 -22.60 14.59
C GLY A 46 22.92 -22.85 13.69
N LEU A 47 21.96 -21.91 13.64
CA LEU A 47 20.81 -22.04 12.75
C LEU A 47 21.25 -21.91 11.28
N PRO A 48 20.70 -22.74 10.36
CA PRO A 48 21.00 -22.63 8.94
C PRO A 48 20.57 -21.26 8.39
N GLU A 49 21.40 -20.66 7.52
CA GLU A 49 21.23 -19.29 7.04
C GLU A 49 19.85 -19.05 6.40
N GLN A 50 19.32 -20.05 5.68
CA GLN A 50 17.97 -20.00 5.11
C GLN A 50 16.89 -19.79 6.19
N LEU A 51 17.00 -20.45 7.35
CA LEU A 51 16.04 -20.31 8.43
C LEU A 51 16.18 -18.95 9.15
N VAL A 52 17.40 -18.42 9.26
CA VAL A 52 17.63 -17.07 9.79
C VAL A 52 17.01 -16.03 8.86
N VAL A 53 17.19 -16.17 7.55
CA VAL A 53 16.62 -15.26 6.56
C VAL A 53 15.10 -15.29 6.59
N TRP A 54 14.47 -16.46 6.42
CA TRP A 54 13.02 -16.57 6.32
C TRP A 54 12.28 -16.27 7.63
N LYS A 55 12.83 -16.69 8.78
CA LYS A 55 12.13 -16.58 10.07
C LYS A 55 12.47 -15.31 10.85
N HIS A 56 13.67 -14.75 10.68
CA HIS A 56 14.13 -13.61 11.50
C HIS A 56 14.39 -12.34 10.71
N ILE A 57 14.89 -12.42 9.47
CA ILE A 57 15.24 -11.24 8.68
C ILE A 57 14.04 -10.79 7.82
N PHE A 58 13.40 -11.71 7.10
CA PHE A 58 12.32 -11.41 6.16
C PHE A 58 11.11 -10.70 6.79
N PRO A 59 10.57 -11.15 7.93
CA PRO A 59 9.42 -10.47 8.56
C PRO A 59 9.76 -9.05 9.04
N ASN A 60 11.03 -8.74 9.32
CA ASN A 60 11.45 -7.43 9.79
C ASN A 60 11.89 -6.50 8.65
N ALA A 61 12.33 -7.07 7.53
CA ALA A 61 12.74 -6.30 6.35
C ALA A 61 11.57 -5.91 5.44
N ILE A 62 10.39 -6.51 5.62
CA ILE A 62 9.19 -6.26 4.80
C ILE A 62 8.34 -5.07 5.29
N ASN A 63 8.55 -4.60 6.53
CA ASN A 63 7.80 -3.46 7.10
C ASN A 63 7.72 -2.22 6.18
N PRO A 64 8.81 -1.77 5.52
CA PRO A 64 8.74 -0.63 4.60
C PRO A 64 7.85 -0.90 3.38
N LEU A 65 7.86 -2.13 2.85
CA LEU A 65 7.00 -2.54 1.73
C LEU A 65 5.52 -2.49 2.13
N ILE A 66 5.23 -2.96 3.33
CA ILE A 66 3.89 -2.95 3.90
C ILE A 66 3.38 -1.51 4.07
N THR A 67 4.20 -0.60 4.60
CA THR A 67 3.86 0.82 4.71
C THR A 67 3.59 1.44 3.33
N LEU A 68 4.40 1.10 2.33
CA LEU A 68 4.25 1.62 0.98
C LEU A 68 2.99 1.08 0.29
N LEU A 69 2.65 -0.19 0.52
CA LEU A 69 1.38 -0.78 0.06
C LEU A 69 0.17 -0.10 0.71
N GLY A 70 0.25 0.24 2.00
CA GLY A 70 -0.80 1.03 2.65
C GLY A 70 -0.98 2.41 2.01
N PHE A 71 0.14 3.08 1.68
CA PHE A 71 0.10 4.36 0.97
C PHE A 71 -0.47 4.24 -0.43
N GLU A 72 -0.13 3.19 -1.18
CA GLU A 72 -0.68 2.93 -2.51
C GLU A 72 -2.17 2.58 -2.47
N ILE A 73 -2.63 1.83 -1.47
CA ILE A 73 -4.08 1.57 -1.31
C ILE A 73 -4.83 2.87 -1.03
N ALA A 74 -4.28 3.76 -0.20
CA ALA A 74 -4.84 5.10 0.02
C ALA A 74 -4.79 5.97 -1.25
N SER A 75 -3.72 5.86 -2.03
CA SER A 75 -3.56 6.57 -3.32
C SER A 75 -4.63 6.11 -4.32
N LEU A 76 -4.86 4.79 -4.41
CA LEU A 76 -5.86 4.19 -5.29
C LEU A 76 -7.27 4.60 -4.89
N LEU A 77 -7.57 4.69 -3.60
CA LEU A 77 -8.89 5.13 -3.13
C LEU A 77 -9.14 6.62 -3.46
N SER A 78 -8.12 7.46 -3.33
CA SER A 78 -8.17 8.88 -3.73
C SER A 78 -8.29 9.04 -5.25
N GLY A 79 -7.54 8.23 -6.01
CA GLY A 79 -7.59 8.18 -7.47
C GLY A 79 -8.87 7.58 -8.03
N ALA A 80 -9.53 6.69 -7.28
CA ALA A 80 -10.78 6.04 -7.68
C ALA A 80 -11.87 7.06 -7.97
N ALA A 81 -12.04 8.08 -7.12
CA ALA A 81 -12.98 9.18 -7.35
C ALA A 81 -12.68 9.93 -8.66
N LEU A 82 -11.41 10.16 -8.97
CA LEU A 82 -10.99 10.81 -10.21
C LEU A 82 -11.30 9.94 -11.43
N THR A 83 -11.05 8.63 -11.34
CA THR A 83 -11.37 7.68 -12.40
C THR A 83 -12.88 7.46 -12.57
N GLU A 84 -13.67 7.51 -11.50
CA GLU A 84 -15.14 7.44 -11.55
C GLU A 84 -15.73 8.62 -12.33
N ILE A 85 -15.17 9.82 -12.12
CA ILE A 85 -15.57 11.03 -12.84
C ILE A 85 -15.16 10.96 -14.32
N VAL A 86 -13.94 10.51 -14.64
CA VAL A 86 -13.43 10.46 -16.02
C VAL A 86 -14.06 9.33 -16.84
N PHE A 87 -14.27 8.16 -16.25
CA PHE A 87 -14.84 6.99 -16.95
C PHE A 87 -16.37 6.87 -16.81
N SER A 88 -17.05 7.83 -16.16
CA SER A 88 -18.50 7.84 -15.94
C SER A 88 -19.03 6.59 -15.21
N TRP A 89 -18.19 5.88 -14.46
CA TRP A 89 -18.58 4.71 -13.68
C TRP A 89 -19.41 5.15 -12.48
N PRO A 90 -20.58 4.53 -12.18
CA PRO A 90 -21.42 4.93 -11.06
C PRO A 90 -20.74 4.56 -9.73
N GLY A 91 -20.21 5.56 -9.05
CA GLY A 91 -19.52 5.43 -7.77
C GLY A 91 -19.79 6.61 -6.84
N LEU A 92 -19.33 6.50 -5.60
CA LEU A 92 -19.57 7.50 -4.55
C LEU A 92 -18.92 8.85 -4.88
N GLY A 93 -17.77 8.87 -5.57
CA GLY A 93 -17.08 10.09 -5.97
C GLY A 93 -17.85 10.89 -7.01
N ARG A 94 -18.45 10.20 -7.99
CA ARG A 94 -19.32 10.83 -8.99
C ARG A 94 -20.63 11.35 -8.38
N LEU A 95 -21.26 10.58 -7.49
CA LEU A 95 -22.47 11.00 -6.77
C LEU A 95 -22.23 12.24 -5.91
N MET A 96 -21.06 12.31 -5.25
CA MET A 96 -20.69 13.47 -4.45
C MET A 96 -20.41 14.70 -5.34
N LEU A 97 -19.79 14.52 -6.51
CA LEU A 97 -19.60 15.60 -7.48
C LEU A 97 -20.93 16.14 -8.01
N GLU A 98 -21.86 15.25 -8.38
CA GLU A 98 -23.22 15.62 -8.81
C GLU A 98 -23.95 16.38 -7.70
N ALA A 99 -23.86 15.92 -6.44
CA ALA A 99 -24.46 16.57 -5.28
C ALA A 99 -23.89 17.97 -4.99
N VAL A 100 -22.59 18.18 -5.19
CA VAL A 100 -21.95 19.50 -5.07
C VAL A 100 -22.42 20.42 -6.20
N THR A 101 -22.52 19.92 -7.43
CA THR A 101 -23.00 20.73 -8.56
C THR A 101 -24.49 21.06 -8.50
N SER A 102 -25.30 20.22 -7.84
CA SER A 102 -26.73 20.47 -7.61
C SER A 102 -27.03 21.26 -6.33
N TYR A 103 -26.00 21.69 -5.59
CA TYR A 103 -26.12 22.37 -4.29
C TYR A 103 -26.96 21.61 -3.24
N ASP A 104 -27.08 20.28 -3.39
CA ASP A 104 -27.81 19.45 -2.42
C ASP A 104 -26.88 19.09 -1.25
N LEU A 105 -26.85 19.97 -0.25
CA LEU A 105 -26.03 19.81 0.95
C LEU A 105 -26.34 18.53 1.75
N TYR A 106 -27.57 18.02 1.68
CA TYR A 106 -27.95 16.78 2.37
C TYR A 106 -27.36 15.55 1.68
N LEU A 107 -27.38 15.53 0.35
CA LEU A 107 -26.79 14.45 -0.44
C LEU A 107 -25.25 14.47 -0.36
N VAL A 108 -24.63 15.65 -0.31
CA VAL A 108 -23.18 15.80 -0.06
C VAL A 108 -22.81 15.28 1.32
N MET A 109 -23.53 15.71 2.37
CA MET A 109 -23.27 15.23 3.73
C MET A 109 -23.49 13.72 3.85
N GLY A 110 -24.55 13.17 3.26
CA GLY A 110 -24.83 11.73 3.29
C GLY A 110 -23.77 10.89 2.58
N SER A 111 -23.32 11.33 1.40
CA SER A 111 -22.26 10.65 0.66
C SER A 111 -20.90 10.73 1.37
N LEU A 112 -20.55 11.88 1.97
CA LEU A 112 -19.36 12.04 2.81
C LEU A 112 -19.40 11.13 4.05
N PHE A 113 -20.55 11.06 4.73
CA PHE A 113 -20.71 10.24 5.92
C PHE A 113 -20.58 8.75 5.58
N MET A 114 -21.24 8.31 4.51
CA MET A 114 -21.14 6.93 4.01
C MET A 114 -19.72 6.58 3.54
N GLY A 115 -19.07 7.49 2.82
CA GLY A 115 -17.68 7.35 2.39
C GLY A 115 -16.72 7.24 3.57
N THR A 116 -16.91 8.06 4.61
CA THR A 116 -16.10 8.03 5.83
C THR A 116 -16.25 6.71 6.59
N ILE A 117 -17.48 6.20 6.75
CA ILE A 117 -17.73 4.89 7.38
C ILE A 117 -17.02 3.78 6.60
N LEU A 118 -17.13 3.78 5.27
CA LEU A 118 -16.49 2.78 4.43
C LEU A 118 -14.96 2.87 4.49
N LEU A 119 -14.41 4.09 4.56
CA LEU A 119 -12.99 4.35 4.77
C LEU A 119 -12.50 3.83 6.12
N ILE A 120 -13.26 4.05 7.20
CA ILE A 120 -12.92 3.54 8.53
C ILE A 120 -12.95 2.01 8.53
N ILE A 121 -13.95 1.39 7.91
CA ILE A 121 -14.02 -0.08 7.78
C ILE A 121 -12.83 -0.62 6.96
N GLY A 122 -12.52 0.03 5.83
CA GLY A 122 -11.39 -0.35 4.98
C GLY A 122 -10.04 -0.23 5.70
N ASN A 123 -9.82 0.86 6.42
CA ASN A 123 -8.62 1.02 7.24
C ASN A 123 -8.57 0.01 8.39
N LEU A 124 -9.70 -0.27 9.05
CA LEU A 124 -9.75 -1.28 10.11
C LEU A 124 -9.41 -2.68 9.58
N ILE A 125 -9.88 -3.05 8.38
CA ILE A 125 -9.51 -4.31 7.73
C ILE A 125 -8.02 -4.33 7.41
N ALA A 126 -7.48 -3.23 6.90
CA ALA A 126 -6.04 -3.11 6.64
C ALA A 126 -5.22 -3.25 7.93
N ASP A 127 -5.62 -2.57 9.01
CA ASP A 127 -4.97 -2.65 10.32
C ASP A 127 -5.03 -4.07 10.91
N ILE A 128 -6.14 -4.78 10.72
CA ILE A 128 -6.26 -6.20 11.14
C ILE A 128 -5.33 -7.08 10.31
N LEU A 129 -5.28 -6.91 8.99
CA LEU A 129 -4.36 -7.65 8.12
C LEU A 129 -2.90 -7.37 8.50
N LEU A 130 -2.57 -6.12 8.82
CA LEU A 130 -1.28 -5.70 9.33
C LEU A 130 -0.96 -6.39 10.67
N ALA A 131 -1.90 -6.39 11.61
CA ALA A 131 -1.72 -7.04 12.92
C ALA A 131 -1.57 -8.57 12.82
N PHE A 132 -2.24 -9.21 11.85
CA PHE A 132 -2.05 -10.63 11.57
C PHE A 132 -0.69 -10.93 10.93
N MET A 133 -0.21 -10.04 10.06
CA MET A 133 1.07 -10.22 9.37
C MET A 133 2.29 -9.83 10.24
N ASP A 134 2.12 -8.92 11.21
CA ASP A 134 3.20 -8.44 12.07
C ASP A 134 3.05 -8.98 13.52
N PRO A 135 3.78 -10.06 13.89
CA PRO A 135 3.69 -10.70 15.21
C PRO A 135 4.25 -9.84 16.36
N ARG A 136 4.68 -8.60 16.11
CA ARG A 136 5.13 -7.63 17.11
C ARG A 136 4.00 -6.79 17.71
N ILE A 137 2.80 -6.76 17.11
CA ILE A 137 1.61 -6.12 17.70
C ILE A 137 0.95 -7.07 18.70
N LYS A 138 1.74 -7.67 19.59
CA LYS A 138 1.19 -8.25 20.82
C LYS A 138 0.99 -7.10 21.80
N LEU A 139 -0.27 -6.70 21.90
CA LEU A 139 -0.91 -5.97 22.98
C LEU A 139 0.02 -5.65 24.16
N GLY A 140 0.27 -4.36 24.36
CA GLY A 140 0.37 -3.83 25.72
C GLY A 140 -0.97 -3.92 26.42
#